data_AF-A0A6I3KPU8-F1
#
_entry.id   AF-A0A6I3KPU8-F1
#
_cell.length_a   1.000
_cell.length_b   1.000
_cell.length_c   1.000
_cell.angle_alpha   90.00
_cell.angle_beta   90.00
_cell.angle_gamma   90.00
#
_symmetry.space_group_name_H-M   'P 1'
#
loop_
_entity.id
_entity.type
_entity.pdbx_description
1 polymer ?
#
loop_
_entity_poly.entity_id
_entity_poly.type
_entity_poly.pdbx_seq_one_letter_code
_entity_poly.pdbx_strand_id
1 'polypeptide(L)'
;MTTPSDIRALAGELSLAVVRLTRHLRGRRADAQISLTQLSALATLNREGAMTPGALAAKERVQPPSMTRVIASLSEMDLVERNPHPTDGRQIIVSLSNAGRALIADENQAREAWMTDQLSRLSPDQVAVLAQAVGIMKQIVDESE
;
A
#
# COMPACT_ATOMS: atom_id res chain seq x y z
N MET A 1 -0.54 19.29 29.50
CA MET A 1 0.26 18.10 29.88
C MET A 1 -0.63 16.89 29.73
N THR A 2 -0.44 16.11 28.67
CA THR A 2 -1.21 14.88 28.40
C THR A 2 -0.68 13.79 29.34
N THR A 3 -1.52 13.20 30.18
CA THR A 3 -1.06 12.17 31.14
C THR A 3 -0.74 10.86 30.41
N PRO A 4 0.08 9.97 31.01
CA PRO A 4 0.36 8.65 30.41
C PRO A 4 -0.89 7.81 30.12
N SER A 5 -1.97 8.01 30.88
CA SER A 5 -3.29 7.38 30.65
C SER A 5 -3.94 7.90 29.36
N ASP A 6 -3.80 9.20 29.09
CA ASP A 6 -4.34 9.83 27.88
C ASP A 6 -3.61 9.37 26.61
N ILE A 7 -2.29 9.12 26.70
CA ILE A 7 -1.50 8.59 25.57
C ILE A 7 -1.94 7.18 25.19
N ARG A 8 -2.18 6.30 26.17
CA ARG A 8 -2.64 4.92 25.89
C ARG A 8 -4.03 4.92 25.25
N ALA A 9 -4.95 5.73 25.76
CA ALA A 9 -6.29 5.87 25.19
C ALA A 9 -6.21 6.37 23.74
N LEU A 10 -5.45 7.45 23.51
CA LEU A 10 -5.22 8.01 22.17
C LEU A 10 -4.59 6.98 21.23
N ALA A 11 -3.61 6.18 21.68
CA ALA A 11 -2.99 5.15 20.86
C ALA A 11 -4.02 4.10 20.39
N GLY A 12 -4.94 3.69 21.26
CA GLY A 12 -6.04 2.78 20.91
C GLY A 12 -7.00 3.38 19.89
N GLU A 13 -7.43 4.62 20.12
CA GLU A 13 -8.36 5.33 19.23
C GLU A 13 -7.75 5.61 17.85
N LEU A 14 -6.50 6.09 17.82
CA LEU A 14 -5.78 6.37 16.59
C LEU A 14 -5.57 5.09 15.77
N SER A 15 -5.12 4.01 16.41
CA SER A 15 -4.93 2.72 15.75
C SER A 15 -6.24 2.22 15.11
N LEU A 16 -7.35 2.28 15.85
CA LEU A 16 -8.66 1.89 15.35
C LEU A 16 -9.14 2.79 14.19
N ALA A 17 -8.93 4.10 14.31
CA ALA A 17 -9.28 5.07 13.27
C ALA A 17 -8.51 4.81 11.97
N VAL A 18 -7.20 4.59 12.06
CA VAL A 18 -6.32 4.27 10.91
C VAL A 18 -6.77 2.97 10.24
N VAL A 19 -7.06 1.92 11.00
CA VAL A 19 -7.54 0.64 10.45
C VAL A 19 -8.87 0.80 9.73
N ARG A 20 -9.83 1.53 10.32
CA ARG A 20 -11.14 1.78 9.71
C ARG A 20 -11.03 2.61 8.44
N LEU A 21 -10.23 3.68 8.46
CA LEU A 21 -10.00 4.53 7.30
C LEU A 21 -9.33 3.74 6.17
N THR A 22 -8.29 2.96 6.49
CA THR A 22 -7.61 2.08 5.51
C THR A 22 -8.58 1.08 4.89
N ARG A 23 -9.48 0.48 5.69
CA ARG A 23 -10.50 -0.44 5.18
C ARG A 23 -11.47 0.27 4.22
N HIS A 24 -11.90 1.49 4.54
CA HIS A 24 -12.75 2.28 3.63
C HIS A 24 -12.03 2.60 2.32
N LEU A 25 -10.77 3.02 2.39
CA LEU A 25 -9.95 3.32 1.21
C LEU A 25 -9.71 2.09 0.34
N ARG A 26 -9.47 0.91 0.95
CA ARG A 26 -9.36 -0.37 0.22
C ARG A 26 -10.63 -0.78 -0.50
N GLY A 27 -11.80 -0.26 -0.08
CA GLY A 27 -13.07 -0.45 -0.79
C GLY A 27 -13.23 0.48 -2.01
N ARG A 28 -12.38 1.50 -2.15
CA ARG A 28 -12.39 2.44 -3.28
C ARG A 28 -11.42 1.96 -4.35
N ARG A 29 -11.82 0.90 -5.04
CA ARG A 29 -11.02 0.26 -6.10
C ARG A 29 -11.47 0.74 -7.46
N ALA A 30 -10.51 0.99 -8.33
CA ALA A 30 -10.74 1.21 -9.75
C ALA A 30 -11.01 -0.14 -10.44
N ASP A 31 -10.33 -1.21 -10.02
CA ASP A 31 -10.50 -2.56 -10.55
C ASP A 31 -10.89 -3.58 -9.47
N ALA A 32 -12.10 -4.13 -9.59
CA ALA A 32 -12.59 -5.15 -8.67
C ALA A 32 -12.00 -6.56 -8.92
N GLN A 33 -11.41 -6.81 -10.08
CA GLN A 33 -10.86 -8.10 -10.48
C GLN A 33 -9.53 -8.42 -9.78
N ILE A 34 -8.82 -7.40 -9.30
CA ILE A 34 -7.58 -7.56 -8.55
C ILE A 34 -7.90 -7.79 -7.07
N SER A 35 -7.40 -8.89 -6.49
CA SER A 35 -7.53 -9.15 -5.06
C SER A 35 -6.67 -8.18 -4.24
N LEU A 36 -7.00 -7.98 -2.96
CA LEU A 36 -6.22 -7.11 -2.08
C LEU A 36 -4.76 -7.58 -1.93
N THR A 37 -4.52 -8.89 -1.95
CA THR A 37 -3.16 -9.46 -1.88
C THR A 37 -2.36 -9.15 -3.15
N GLN A 38 -2.99 -9.25 -4.33
CA GLN A 38 -2.36 -8.88 -5.59
C GLN A 38 -2.07 -7.37 -5.65
N LEU A 39 -3.02 -6.53 -5.24
CA LEU A 39 -2.84 -5.10 -5.17
C LEU A 39 -1.71 -4.70 -4.21
N SER A 40 -1.61 -5.36 -3.06
CA SER A 40 -0.53 -5.15 -2.10
C SER A 40 0.84 -5.48 -2.71
N ALA A 41 0.97 -6.64 -3.36
CA ALA A 41 2.20 -7.03 -4.05
C ALA A 41 2.60 -6.03 -5.17
N LEU A 42 1.64 -5.57 -5.97
CA LEU A 42 1.88 -4.54 -7.00
C LEU A 42 2.32 -3.20 -6.37
N ALA A 43 1.70 -2.79 -5.26
CA ALA A 43 2.05 -1.56 -4.56
C ALA A 43 3.46 -1.62 -3.95
N THR A 44 3.88 -2.78 -3.46
CA THR A 44 5.25 -3.01 -2.96
C THR A 44 6.26 -2.96 -4.10
N LEU A 45 6.00 -3.62 -5.23
CA LEU A 45 6.84 -3.50 -6.43
C LEU A 45 6.91 -2.06 -6.96
N ASN A 46 5.82 -1.29 -6.86
CA ASN A 46 5.79 0.11 -7.27
C ASN A 46 6.70 0.98 -6.40
N ARG A 47 6.68 0.76 -5.08
CA ARG A 47 7.39 1.58 -4.09
C ARG A 47 8.87 1.22 -4.01
N GLU A 48 9.17 -0.07 -4.07
CA GLU A 48 10.50 -0.60 -3.74
C GLU A 48 11.25 -1.13 -4.96
N GLY A 49 10.60 -1.14 -6.11
CA GLY A 49 11.18 -1.58 -7.37
C GLY A 49 11.21 -3.09 -7.54
N ALA A 50 11.96 -3.52 -8.55
CA ALA A 50 12.02 -4.91 -8.98
C ALA A 50 12.77 -5.77 -7.96
N MET A 51 12.24 -6.96 -7.66
CA MET A 51 12.82 -7.84 -6.63
C MET A 51 12.54 -9.32 -6.91
N THR A 52 13.20 -10.21 -6.19
CA THR A 52 12.96 -11.66 -6.30
C THR A 52 11.61 -12.04 -5.68
N PRO A 53 10.97 -13.15 -6.11
CA PRO A 53 9.75 -13.64 -5.48
C PRO A 53 9.87 -13.86 -3.97
N GLY A 54 11.05 -14.31 -3.50
CA GLY A 54 11.33 -14.51 -2.08
C GLY A 54 11.39 -13.20 -1.30
N ALA A 55 12.02 -12.16 -1.86
CA ALA A 55 12.05 -10.84 -1.26
C ALA A 55 10.64 -10.23 -1.18
N LEU A 56 9.84 -10.37 -2.25
CA LEU A 56 8.45 -9.91 -2.27
C LEU A 56 7.59 -10.66 -1.23
N ALA A 57 7.78 -11.98 -1.10
CA ALA A 57 7.09 -12.78 -0.09
C ALA A 57 7.39 -12.30 1.35
N ALA A 58 8.66 -12.01 1.63
CA ALA A 58 9.10 -11.51 2.93
C ALA A 58 8.47 -10.14 3.25
N LYS A 59 8.46 -9.22 2.29
CA LYS A 59 7.86 -7.87 2.45
C LYS A 59 6.35 -7.93 2.62
N GLU A 60 5.67 -8.79 1.87
CA GLU A 60 4.24 -9.02 2.00
C GLU A 60 3.88 -9.92 3.21
N ARG A 61 4.87 -10.39 3.96
CA ARG A 61 4.72 -11.28 5.13
C ARG A 61 3.88 -12.53 4.81
N VAL A 62 4.11 -13.11 3.64
CA VAL A 62 3.46 -14.36 3.20
C VAL A 62 4.49 -15.44 2.89
N GLN A 63 4.05 -16.69 2.84
CA GLN A 63 4.91 -17.80 2.47
C GLN A 63 5.31 -17.75 0.98
N PRO A 64 6.55 -18.13 0.61
CA PRO A 64 7.01 -18.08 -0.77
C PRO A 64 6.09 -18.79 -1.79
N PRO A 65 5.53 -19.99 -1.51
CA PRO A 65 4.60 -20.64 -2.43
C PRO A 65 3.30 -19.86 -2.66
N SER A 66 2.85 -19.08 -1.67
CA SER A 66 1.71 -18.19 -1.81
C SER A 66 2.04 -17.00 -2.71
N MET A 67 3.21 -16.40 -2.51
CA MET A 67 3.65 -15.28 -3.36
C MET A 67 3.88 -15.72 -4.80
N THR A 68 4.44 -16.91 -5.05
CA THR A 68 4.58 -17.45 -6.41
C THR A 68 3.25 -17.57 -7.15
N ARG A 69 2.17 -17.96 -6.45
CA ARG A 69 0.81 -18.00 -7.02
C ARG A 69 0.27 -16.60 -7.33
N VAL A 70 0.52 -15.63 -6.44
CA VAL A 70 0.16 -14.22 -6.68
C VAL A 70 0.87 -13.69 -7.92
N ILE A 71 2.19 -13.91 -8.03
CA ILE A 71 2.99 -13.48 -9.19
C ILE A 71 2.55 -14.22 -10.46
N ALA A 72 2.11 -15.48 -10.39
CA ALA A 72 1.54 -16.21 -11.53
C ALA A 72 0.30 -15.53 -12.06
N SER A 73 -0.68 -15.32 -11.19
CA SER A 73 -1.92 -14.66 -11.59
C SER A 73 -1.69 -13.22 -12.08
N LEU A 74 -0.81 -12.45 -11.45
CA LEU A 74 -0.47 -11.09 -11.92
C LEU A 74 0.23 -11.09 -13.29
N SER A 75 1.03 -12.11 -13.58
CA SER A 75 1.70 -12.26 -14.87
C SER A 75 0.73 -12.67 -15.97
N GLU A 76 -0.26 -13.51 -15.67
CA GLU A 76 -1.35 -13.87 -16.59
C GLU A 76 -2.25 -12.67 -16.92
N MET A 77 -2.29 -11.66 -16.04
CA MET A 77 -3.00 -10.39 -16.24
C MET A 77 -2.13 -9.31 -16.91
N ASP A 78 -0.90 -9.64 -17.32
CA ASP A 78 0.08 -8.69 -17.88
C ASP A 78 0.44 -7.51 -16.95
N LEU A 79 0.26 -7.65 -15.63
CA LEU A 79 0.53 -6.58 -14.66
C LEU A 79 1.97 -6.60 -14.11
N VAL A 80 2.66 -7.73 -14.27
CA VAL A 80 4.07 -7.89 -13.89
C VAL A 80 4.85 -8.58 -14.99
N GLU A 81 6.14 -8.29 -15.05
CA GLU A 81 7.11 -8.93 -15.92
C GLU A 81 8.06 -9.79 -15.08
N ARG A 82 8.56 -10.88 -15.69
CA ARG A 82 9.54 -11.78 -15.09
C ARG A 82 10.76 -11.85 -15.96
N ASN A 83 11.88 -11.34 -15.44
CA ASN A 83 13.13 -11.28 -16.17
C ASN A 83 14.20 -12.11 -15.44
N PRO A 84 15.17 -12.73 -16.15
CA PRO A 84 16.33 -13.33 -15.52
C PRO A 84 17.05 -12.30 -14.63
N HIS A 85 17.56 -12.74 -13.47
CA HIS A 85 18.33 -11.86 -12.61
C HIS A 85 19.63 -11.43 -13.33
N PRO A 86 20.01 -10.14 -13.29
CA PRO A 86 21.11 -9.59 -14.10
C PRO A 86 22.47 -10.22 -13.83
N THR A 87 22.67 -10.77 -12.62
CA THR A 87 23.94 -11.38 -12.18
C THR A 87 23.84 -12.87 -11.80
N ASP A 88 22.63 -13.43 -11.74
CA ASP A 88 22.41 -14.83 -11.38
C ASP A 88 21.28 -15.42 -12.23
N GLY A 89 21.62 -15.96 -13.41
CA GLY A 89 20.62 -16.50 -14.34
C GLY A 89 19.75 -17.66 -13.79
N ARG A 90 20.03 -18.18 -12.58
CA ARG A 90 19.16 -19.16 -11.89
C ARG A 90 18.00 -18.50 -11.15
N GLN A 91 18.06 -17.20 -10.92
CA GLN A 91 17.02 -16.43 -10.25
C GLN A 91 16.23 -15.59 -11.25
N ILE A 92 15.00 -15.27 -10.85
CA ILE A 92 14.14 -14.34 -11.57
C ILE A 92 13.93 -13.07 -10.73
N ILE A 93 13.82 -11.94 -11.42
CA ILE A 93 13.37 -10.67 -10.88
C ILE A 93 11.97 -10.40 -11.43
N VAL A 94 11.09 -9.95 -10.53
CA VAL A 94 9.73 -9.52 -10.84
C VAL A 94 9.69 -8.00 -10.82
N SER A 95 9.12 -7.40 -11.85
CA SER A 95 8.91 -5.95 -11.97
C SER A 95 7.49 -5.64 -12.40
N LEU A 96 7.00 -4.43 -12.13
CA LEU A 96 5.75 -3.97 -12.74
C LEU A 96 5.91 -3.85 -14.25
N SER A 97 4.89 -4.27 -14.98
CA SER A 97 4.73 -3.89 -16.39
C SER A 97 4.23 -2.44 -16.49
N ASN A 98 4.08 -1.92 -17.71
CA ASN A 98 3.41 -0.64 -17.93
C ASN A 98 1.93 -0.70 -17.50
N ALA A 99 1.22 -1.81 -17.75
CA ALA A 99 -0.16 -1.98 -17.32
C ALA A 99 -0.27 -2.05 -15.79
N GLY A 100 0.67 -2.72 -15.11
CA GLY A 100 0.73 -2.76 -13.64
C GLY A 100 0.95 -1.37 -13.02
N ARG A 101 1.83 -0.56 -13.63
CA ARG A 101 2.03 0.84 -13.20
C ARG A 101 0.77 1.68 -13.39
N ALA A 102 0.09 1.56 -14.53
CA ALA A 102 -1.15 2.27 -14.81
C ALA A 102 -2.25 1.90 -13.80
N LEU A 103 -2.42 0.60 -13.52
CA LEU A 103 -3.40 0.12 -12.55
C LEU A 103 -3.16 0.71 -11.15
N ILE A 104 -1.91 0.76 -10.69
CA ILE A 104 -1.58 1.38 -9.39
C ILE A 104 -1.87 2.88 -9.39
N ALA A 105 -1.62 3.58 -10.51
CA ALA A 105 -1.97 4.99 -10.64
C ALA A 105 -3.49 5.20 -10.55
N ASP A 106 -4.28 4.38 -11.22
CA ASP A 106 -5.75 4.45 -11.20
C ASP A 106 -6.31 4.16 -9.79
N GLU A 107 -5.78 3.15 -9.09
CA GLU A 107 -6.15 2.84 -7.70
C GLU A 107 -5.80 3.98 -6.73
N ASN A 108 -4.66 4.63 -6.93
CA ASN A 108 -4.28 5.82 -6.15
C ASN A 108 -5.22 6.99 -6.43
N GLN A 109 -5.54 7.23 -7.70
CA GLN A 109 -6.44 8.30 -8.12
C GLN A 109 -7.86 8.09 -7.56
N ALA A 110 -8.39 6.86 -7.58
CA ALA A 110 -9.70 6.55 -7.02
C ALA A 110 -9.78 6.86 -5.52
N ARG A 111 -8.72 6.51 -4.77
CA ARG A 111 -8.59 6.84 -3.34
C ARG A 111 -8.47 8.34 -3.10
N GLU A 112 -7.64 9.02 -3.90
CA GLU A 112 -7.42 10.47 -3.79
C GLU A 112 -8.69 11.26 -4.11
N ALA A 113 -9.42 10.89 -5.16
CA ALA A 113 -10.67 11.53 -5.53
C ALA A 113 -11.70 11.44 -4.40
N TRP A 114 -11.84 10.25 -3.79
CA TRP A 114 -12.72 10.10 -2.64
C TRP A 114 -12.25 10.91 -1.43
N MET A 115 -10.96 10.90 -1.10
CA MET A 115 -10.44 11.67 0.03
C MET A 115 -10.65 13.16 -0.17
N THR A 116 -10.40 13.66 -1.39
CA THR A 116 -10.64 15.06 -1.77
C THR A 116 -12.11 15.45 -1.55
N ASP A 117 -13.06 14.61 -1.98
CA ASP A 117 -14.49 14.85 -1.71
C ASP A 117 -14.80 14.91 -0.21
N GLN A 118 -14.25 14.00 0.60
CA GLN A 118 -14.48 14.03 2.05
C GLN A 118 -13.87 15.26 2.73
N LEU A 119 -12.63 15.62 2.37
CA LEU A 119 -11.93 16.77 2.94
C LEU A 119 -12.55 18.10 2.51
N SER A 120 -13.15 18.17 1.32
CA SER A 120 -13.84 19.38 0.82
C SER A 120 -15.03 19.82 1.68
N ARG A 121 -15.55 18.90 2.52
CA ARG A 121 -16.69 19.14 3.41
C ARG A 121 -16.29 19.57 4.81
N LEU A 122 -14.99 19.62 5.10
CA LEU A 122 -14.45 20.02 6.40
C LEU A 122 -14.19 21.52 6.45
N SER A 123 -14.15 22.09 7.66
CA SER A 123 -13.72 23.47 7.85
C SER A 123 -12.21 23.63 7.56
N PRO A 124 -11.75 24.84 7.22
CA PRO A 124 -10.31 25.11 7.04
C PRO A 124 -9.46 24.69 8.24
N ASP A 125 -9.96 24.90 9.46
CA ASP A 125 -9.26 24.51 10.70
C ASP A 125 -9.11 22.99 10.82
N GLN A 126 -10.16 22.23 10.49
CA GLN A 126 -10.10 20.77 10.48
C GLN A 126 -9.11 20.25 9.43
N VAL A 127 -9.07 20.86 8.25
CA VAL A 127 -8.09 20.53 7.20
C VAL A 127 -6.66 20.83 7.68
N ALA A 128 -6.43 21.96 8.35
CA ALA A 128 -5.13 22.30 8.90
C ALA A 128 -4.67 21.30 9.98
N VAL A 129 -5.58 20.86 10.86
CA VAL A 129 -5.30 19.80 11.86
C VAL A 129 -4.92 18.49 11.17
N LEU A 130 -5.66 18.08 10.14
CA LEU A 130 -5.35 16.85 9.38
C LEU A 130 -4.00 16.95 8.67
N ALA A 131 -3.66 18.10 8.08
CA ALA A 131 -2.36 18.32 7.46
C ALA A 131 -1.20 18.14 8.45
N GLN A 132 -1.33 18.68 9.67
CA GLN A 132 -0.35 18.47 10.74
C GLN A 132 -0.30 17.00 11.18
N ALA A 133 -1.46 16.36 11.36
CA ALA A 133 -1.54 14.95 11.75
C ALA A 133 -0.88 14.03 10.71
N VAL A 134 -1.02 14.31 9.41
CA VAL A 134 -0.32 13.57 8.34
C VAL A 134 1.20 13.65 8.50
N GLY A 135 1.75 14.82 8.85
CA GLY A 135 3.18 14.97 9.13
C GLY A 135 3.64 14.08 10.29
N ILE A 136 2.89 14.09 11.40
CA ILE A 136 3.18 13.28 12.59
C ILE A 136 3.07 11.78 12.27
N MET A 137 2.04 11.36 11.53
CA MET A 137 1.86 9.96 11.15
C MET A 137 3.02 9.44 10.29
N LYS A 138 3.57 10.26 9.39
CA LYS A 138 4.76 9.89 8.60
C LYS A 138 5.98 9.67 9.49
N GLN A 139 6.23 10.58 10.44
CA GLN A 139 7.34 10.45 11.39
C GLN A 139 7.27 9.13 12.18
N ILE A 140 6.07 8.74 12.66
CA ILE A 140 5.86 7.47 13.37
C ILE A 140 6.25 6.27 12.50
N VAL A 141 5.92 6.29 11.20
CA VAL A 141 6.23 5.20 10.27
C VAL A 141 7.71 5.16 9.95
N ASP A 142 8.32 6.31 9.62
CA ASP A 142 9.73 6.40 9.25
C ASP A 142 10.67 6.00 10.41
N GLU A 143 10.28 6.26 11.67
CA GLU A 143 11.04 5.83 12.86
C GLU A 143 10.88 4.33 13.18
N SER A 144 9.92 3.66 12.53
CA SER A 144 9.61 2.24 12.77
C SER A 144 10.19 1.28 11.72
N GLU A 145 10.77 1.81 10.64
CA GLU A 145 11.48 1.06 9.57
C GLU A 145 12.99 1.05 9.79
#